data_AF-A0A2T4TU09-F1
#
_entry.id   AF-A0A2T4TU09-F1
#
_cell.length_a   1.000
_cell.length_b   1.000
_cell.length_c   1.000
_cell.angle_alpha   90.00
_cell.angle_beta   90.00
_cell.angle_gamma   90.00
#
_symmetry.space_group_name_H-M   'P 1'
#
loop_
_entity.id
_entity.type
_entity.pdbx_description
1 polymer ?
#
loop_
_entity_poly.entity_id
_entity_poly.type
_entity_poly.pdbx_seq_one_letter_code
_entity_poly.pdbx_strand_id
1 'polypeptide(L)'
;MENLVFKGENSQALTNSLLVAEKFGKEHRNVLQSIRDLMGTAEFSAYPQMFVETVYYNQQNGQEYPMFVMNRDGFTLLAMGFTGKKAMKFKLDYIAAFNKMEKALKDGQKNLSGAEYLLQQAQLMVEQERRLKTLENRMDTLDKEREENGRKLLSVKLSNERAPQQTMKSKIRELVNQYSSATNTSQQNVWHLVYKKLYYVYHISINSYHKLTPKESKLDVAERNELLGKIFNIVSDLIRDTKAA
;
A
#
# COMPACT_ATOMS: atom_id res chain seq x y z
N MET A 1 -41.06 9.89 2.31
CA MET A 1 -39.73 10.27 1.76
C MET A 1 -39.48 9.48 0.48
N GLU A 2 -38.89 10.06 -0.57
CA GLU A 2 -38.84 9.40 -1.90
C GLU A 2 -37.72 8.35 -2.07
N ASN A 3 -36.70 8.38 -1.22
CA ASN A 3 -35.49 7.56 -1.35
C ASN A 3 -35.65 6.22 -0.63
N LEU A 4 -35.73 5.14 -1.41
CA LEU A 4 -35.74 3.76 -0.92
C LEU A 4 -34.38 3.30 -0.39
N VAL A 5 -33.31 4.00 -0.74
CA VAL A 5 -31.91 3.58 -0.50
C VAL A 5 -31.14 4.73 0.15
N PHE A 6 -30.26 4.40 1.09
CA PHE A 6 -29.31 5.29 1.72
C PHE A 6 -27.88 4.73 1.62
N LYS A 7 -26.87 5.59 1.82
CA LYS A 7 -25.46 5.23 1.75
C LYS A 7 -24.96 4.79 3.13
N GLY A 8 -24.43 3.57 3.24
CA GLY A 8 -23.76 3.05 4.45
C GLY A 8 -22.28 3.43 4.54
N GLU A 9 -21.63 3.03 5.64
CA GLU A 9 -20.24 3.39 6.00
C GLU A 9 -19.21 3.04 4.91
N ASN A 10 -19.42 1.95 4.17
CA ASN A 10 -18.52 1.50 3.09
C ASN A 10 -18.94 1.97 1.69
N SER A 11 -19.71 3.06 1.57
CA SER A 11 -20.35 3.48 0.32
C SER A 11 -21.28 2.44 -0.30
N GLN A 12 -21.72 1.45 0.49
CA GLN A 12 -22.69 0.46 0.07
C GLN A 12 -24.09 1.09 0.06
N ALA A 13 -24.87 0.79 -0.99
CA ALA A 13 -26.29 1.10 -1.05
C ALA A 13 -27.05 0.16 -0.11
N LEU A 14 -27.69 0.73 0.92
CA LEU A 14 -28.45 0.02 1.95
C LEU A 14 -29.90 0.52 1.98
N THR A 15 -30.80 -0.29 2.50
CA THR A 15 -32.17 0.10 2.85
C THR A 15 -32.56 -0.48 4.21
N ASN A 16 -33.72 -0.12 4.73
CA ASN A 16 -34.23 -0.66 5.98
C ASN A 16 -35.70 -1.09 5.86
N SER A 17 -36.16 -1.92 6.79
CA SER A 17 -37.52 -2.48 6.75
C SER A 17 -38.62 -1.43 6.84
N LEU A 18 -38.38 -0.25 7.43
CA LEU A 18 -39.33 0.87 7.47
C LEU A 18 -39.53 1.51 6.10
N LEU A 19 -38.44 1.81 5.39
CA LEU A 19 -38.48 2.36 4.03
C LEU A 19 -39.13 1.38 3.05
N VAL A 20 -38.86 0.08 3.21
CA VAL A 20 -39.51 -0.97 2.42
C VAL A 20 -41.01 -1.02 2.70
N ALA A 21 -41.43 -0.97 3.98
CA ALA A 21 -42.84 -0.93 4.37
C ALA A 21 -43.58 0.27 3.73
N GLU A 22 -43.01 1.48 3.85
CA GLU A 22 -43.55 2.71 3.24
C GLU A 22 -43.67 2.57 1.71
N LYS A 23 -42.60 2.14 1.04
CA LYS A 23 -42.54 2.09 -0.43
C LYS A 23 -43.55 1.10 -1.00
N PHE A 24 -43.66 -0.09 -0.41
CA PHE A 24 -44.56 -1.13 -0.89
C PHE A 24 -45.98 -1.02 -0.31
N GLY A 25 -46.22 -0.07 0.61
CA GLY A 25 -47.52 0.11 1.27
C GLY A 25 -47.90 -1.13 2.09
N LYS A 26 -46.94 -1.68 2.84
CA LYS A 26 -47.12 -2.84 3.71
C LYS A 26 -46.91 -2.42 5.17
N GLU A 27 -47.60 -3.08 6.08
CA GLU A 27 -47.34 -2.92 7.52
C GLU A 27 -45.91 -3.35 7.87
N HIS A 28 -45.23 -2.56 8.70
CA HIS A 28 -43.83 -2.84 9.09
C HIS A 28 -43.69 -4.21 9.76
N ARG A 29 -44.64 -4.59 10.60
CA ARG A 29 -44.71 -5.93 11.22
C ARG A 29 -44.67 -7.06 10.18
N ASN A 30 -45.38 -6.92 9.07
CA ASN A 30 -45.42 -7.93 8.03
C ASN A 30 -44.09 -8.01 7.28
N VAL A 31 -43.42 -6.86 7.07
CA VAL A 31 -42.08 -6.82 6.49
C VAL A 31 -41.06 -7.51 7.39
N LEU A 32 -41.10 -7.25 8.71
CA LEU A 32 -40.24 -7.94 9.69
C LEU A 32 -40.46 -9.46 9.66
N GLN A 33 -41.72 -9.90 9.58
CA GLN A 33 -42.04 -11.32 9.50
C GLN A 33 -41.46 -11.93 8.22
N SER A 34 -41.68 -11.31 7.07
CA SER A 34 -41.12 -11.81 5.80
C SER A 34 -39.59 -11.90 5.82
N ILE A 35 -38.90 -10.97 6.48
CA ILE A 35 -37.44 -11.04 6.63
C ILE A 35 -37.04 -12.23 7.50
N ARG A 36 -37.72 -12.45 8.64
CA ARG A 36 -37.45 -13.58 9.52
C ARG A 36 -37.74 -14.92 8.84
N ASP A 37 -38.81 -15.00 8.06
CA ASP A 37 -39.16 -16.19 7.28
C ASP A 37 -38.06 -16.50 6.24
N LEU A 38 -37.54 -15.47 5.56
CA LEU A 38 -36.40 -15.61 4.65
C LEU A 38 -35.13 -16.05 5.37
N MET A 39 -34.86 -15.50 6.56
CA MET A 39 -33.68 -15.87 7.35
C MET A 39 -33.77 -17.30 7.93
N GLY A 40 -34.99 -17.81 8.12
CA GLY A 40 -35.25 -19.15 8.66
C GLY A 40 -35.14 -20.27 7.63
N THR A 41 -34.95 -19.99 6.34
CA THR A 41 -34.75 -21.04 5.33
C THR A 41 -33.33 -21.59 5.37
N ALA A 42 -33.16 -22.90 5.15
CA ALA A 42 -31.85 -23.56 5.19
C ALA A 42 -30.83 -22.93 4.22
N GLU A 43 -31.32 -22.45 3.07
CA GLU A 43 -30.56 -21.79 2.00
C GLU A 43 -29.99 -20.43 2.43
N PHE A 44 -30.60 -19.77 3.42
CA PHE A 44 -30.16 -18.47 3.91
C PHE A 44 -28.90 -18.55 4.80
N SER A 45 -28.61 -19.71 5.38
CA SER A 45 -27.41 -19.93 6.22
C SER A 45 -26.10 -19.60 5.49
N ALA A 46 -26.10 -19.62 4.15
CA ALA A 46 -24.97 -19.27 3.30
C ALA A 46 -24.79 -17.76 3.05
N TYR A 47 -25.76 -16.91 3.42
CA TYR A 47 -25.77 -15.47 3.12
C TYR A 47 -26.10 -14.58 4.33
N PRO A 48 -25.41 -14.72 5.48
CA PRO A 48 -25.76 -14.04 6.73
C PRO A 48 -25.65 -12.50 6.65
N GLN A 49 -24.99 -11.94 5.64
CA GLN A 49 -24.74 -10.51 5.52
C GLN A 49 -25.86 -9.73 4.79
N MET A 50 -26.94 -10.39 4.36
CA MET A 50 -28.02 -9.73 3.61
C MET A 50 -28.98 -8.93 4.50
N PHE A 51 -29.18 -9.35 5.75
CA PHE A 51 -30.06 -8.69 6.72
C PHE A 51 -29.34 -8.55 8.07
N VAL A 52 -29.35 -7.34 8.63
CA VAL A 52 -28.77 -7.03 9.94
C VAL A 52 -29.88 -6.48 10.82
N GLU A 53 -30.18 -7.16 11.92
CA GLU A 53 -31.17 -6.68 12.90
C GLU A 53 -30.59 -5.52 13.71
N THR A 54 -31.38 -4.47 13.87
CA THR A 54 -31.06 -3.22 14.55
C THR A 54 -32.32 -2.69 15.22
N VAL A 55 -32.25 -1.52 15.86
CA VAL A 55 -33.41 -0.86 16.47
C VAL A 55 -33.57 0.55 15.91
N TYR A 56 -34.81 1.04 15.90
CA TYR A 56 -35.11 2.45 15.68
C TYR A 56 -35.86 3.01 16.87
N TYR A 57 -35.63 4.29 17.15
CA TYR A 57 -36.30 5.02 18.22
C TYR A 57 -37.58 5.66 17.70
N ASN A 58 -38.71 5.34 18.32
CA ASN A 58 -39.99 5.97 18.00
C ASN A 58 -40.16 7.25 18.84
N GLN A 59 -40.15 8.39 18.16
CA GLN A 59 -40.25 9.70 18.81
C GLN A 59 -41.61 9.98 19.47
N GLN A 60 -42.67 9.27 19.10
CA GLN A 60 -44.02 9.52 19.63
C GLN A 60 -44.22 8.94 21.03
N ASN A 61 -43.58 7.81 21.34
CA ASN A 61 -43.73 7.11 22.61
C ASN A 61 -42.42 6.87 23.35
N GLY A 62 -41.28 7.28 22.77
CA GLY A 62 -39.96 7.18 23.37
C GLY A 62 -39.43 5.76 23.51
N GLN A 63 -39.97 4.80 22.74
CA GLN A 63 -39.58 3.40 22.80
C GLN A 63 -38.74 2.97 21.60
N GLU A 64 -37.89 1.98 21.80
CA GLU A 64 -37.13 1.33 20.75
C GLU A 64 -37.90 0.15 20.14
N TYR A 65 -37.85 0.03 18.82
CA TYR A 65 -38.50 -1.03 18.06
C TYR A 65 -37.52 -1.70 17.10
N PRO A 66 -37.65 -3.02 16.87
CA PRO A 66 -36.76 -3.75 15.98
C PRO A 66 -36.95 -3.31 14.52
N MET A 67 -35.85 -3.19 13.79
CA MET A 67 -35.84 -3.05 12.34
C MET A 67 -34.67 -3.82 11.72
N PHE A 68 -34.73 -4.08 10.41
CA PHE A 68 -33.63 -4.68 9.68
C PHE A 68 -33.03 -3.67 8.71
N VAL A 69 -31.70 -3.59 8.69
CA VAL A 69 -30.93 -2.99 7.61
C VAL A 69 -30.56 -4.10 6.61
N MET A 70 -30.67 -3.82 5.32
CA MET A 70 -30.39 -4.80 4.28
C MET A 70 -29.65 -4.18 3.10
N ASN A 71 -28.81 -4.99 2.46
CA ASN A 71 -28.11 -4.60 1.24
C ASN A 71 -29.00 -4.82 0.00
N ARG A 72 -28.48 -4.50 -1.19
CA ARG A 72 -29.19 -4.68 -2.47
C ARG A 72 -29.75 -6.09 -2.64
N ASP A 73 -28.99 -7.12 -2.29
CA ASP A 73 -29.35 -8.50 -2.57
C ASP A 73 -30.44 -8.98 -1.62
N GLY A 74 -30.32 -8.67 -0.33
CA GLY A 74 -31.38 -8.91 0.67
C GLY A 74 -32.68 -8.18 0.33
N PHE A 75 -32.58 -6.92 -0.08
CA PHE A 75 -33.73 -6.15 -0.56
C PHE A 75 -34.39 -6.79 -1.79
N THR A 76 -33.59 -7.22 -2.78
CA THR A 76 -34.10 -7.82 -4.01
C THR A 76 -34.84 -9.12 -3.72
N LEU A 77 -34.28 -9.99 -2.88
CA LEU A 77 -34.91 -11.23 -2.45
C LEU A 77 -36.26 -10.97 -1.77
N LEU A 78 -36.28 -10.03 -0.82
CA LEU A 78 -37.51 -9.63 -0.12
C LEU A 78 -38.57 -9.07 -1.07
N ALA A 79 -38.18 -8.16 -1.97
CA ALA A 79 -39.10 -7.52 -2.91
C ALA A 79 -39.70 -8.52 -3.92
N MET A 80 -38.96 -9.56 -4.30
CA MET A 80 -39.46 -10.61 -5.19
C MET A 80 -40.57 -11.45 -4.56
N GLY A 81 -40.53 -11.67 -3.23
CA GLY A 81 -41.59 -12.34 -2.48
C GLY A 81 -42.87 -11.52 -2.31
N PHE A 82 -42.84 -10.20 -2.56
CA PHE A 82 -44.00 -9.35 -2.36
C PHE A 82 -45.05 -9.46 -3.48
N THR A 83 -46.31 -9.40 -3.05
CA THR A 83 -47.52 -9.35 -3.89
C THR A 83 -48.20 -7.97 -3.80
N GLY A 84 -49.04 -7.65 -4.79
CA GLY A 84 -49.84 -6.41 -4.87
C GLY A 84 -49.42 -5.47 -6.02
N LYS A 85 -50.24 -4.45 -6.31
CA LYS A 85 -50.05 -3.52 -7.45
C LYS A 85 -48.68 -2.81 -7.44
N LYS A 86 -48.24 -2.31 -6.28
CA LYS A 86 -46.94 -1.63 -6.12
C LYS A 86 -45.76 -2.60 -6.33
N ALA A 87 -45.85 -3.81 -5.78
CA ALA A 87 -44.83 -4.84 -5.97
C ALA A 87 -44.74 -5.29 -7.43
N MET A 88 -45.89 -5.44 -8.11
CA MET A 88 -45.93 -5.77 -9.53
C MET A 88 -45.28 -4.67 -10.39
N LYS A 89 -45.57 -3.40 -10.11
CA LYS A 89 -44.92 -2.27 -10.79
C LYS A 89 -43.40 -2.32 -10.63
N PHE A 90 -42.92 -2.50 -9.40
CA PHE A 90 -41.48 -2.63 -9.14
C PHE A 90 -40.84 -3.79 -9.92
N LYS A 91 -41.50 -4.95 -9.98
CA LYS A 91 -41.03 -6.11 -10.76
C LYS A 91 -40.91 -5.79 -12.25
N LEU A 92 -41.89 -5.10 -12.83
CA LEU A 92 -41.84 -4.66 -14.23
C LEU A 92 -40.72 -3.65 -14.49
N ASP A 93 -40.54 -2.67 -13.59
CA ASP A 93 -39.47 -1.67 -13.68
C ASP A 93 -38.09 -2.35 -13.60
N TYR A 94 -37.94 -3.36 -12.73
CA TYR A 94 -36.73 -4.18 -12.62
C TYR A 94 -36.44 -4.95 -13.92
N ILE A 95 -37.45 -5.61 -14.50
CA ILE A 95 -37.32 -6.33 -15.78
C ILE A 95 -36.93 -5.36 -16.90
N ALA A 96 -37.56 -4.18 -16.98
CA ALA A 96 -37.25 -3.19 -18.00
C ALA A 96 -35.81 -2.67 -17.89
N ALA A 97 -35.33 -2.43 -16.67
CA ALA A 97 -33.94 -2.05 -16.42
C ALA A 97 -32.95 -3.15 -16.86
N PHE A 98 -33.27 -4.41 -16.56
CA PHE A 98 -32.47 -5.55 -16.99
C PHE A 98 -32.41 -5.68 -18.52
N ASN A 99 -33.55 -5.63 -19.20
CA ASN A 99 -33.63 -5.71 -20.66
C ASN A 99 -32.89 -4.54 -21.33
N LYS A 100 -32.94 -3.34 -20.75
CA LYS A 100 -32.20 -2.18 -21.23
C LYS A 100 -30.69 -2.40 -21.13
N MET A 101 -30.21 -2.97 -20.02
CA MET A 101 -28.80 -3.32 -19.84
C MET A 101 -28.37 -4.43 -20.81
N GLU A 102 -29.17 -5.49 -20.96
CA GLU A 102 -28.91 -6.57 -21.90
C GLU A 102 -28.80 -6.05 -23.33
N LYS A 103 -29.71 -5.17 -23.74
CA LYS A 103 -29.67 -4.51 -25.04
C LYS A 103 -28.40 -3.67 -25.20
N ALA A 104 -28.01 -2.87 -24.20
CA ALA A 104 -26.80 -2.07 -24.25
C ALA A 104 -25.53 -2.93 -24.39
N LEU A 105 -25.47 -4.10 -23.74
CA LEU A 105 -24.34 -5.03 -23.88
C LEU A 105 -24.30 -5.67 -25.27
N LYS A 106 -25.47 -6.05 -25.83
CA LYS A 106 -25.59 -6.59 -27.19
C LYS A 106 -25.24 -5.55 -28.25
N ASP A 107 -25.72 -4.32 -28.10
CA ASP A 107 -25.44 -3.21 -29.03
C ASP A 107 -23.98 -2.72 -28.90
N GLY A 108 -23.38 -2.84 -27.70
CA GLY A 108 -21.98 -2.52 -27.42
C GLY A 108 -21.00 -3.53 -28.02
N GLN A 109 -21.43 -4.77 -28.27
CA GLN A 109 -20.76 -5.70 -29.16
C GLN A 109 -21.05 -5.31 -30.61
N LYS A 110 -20.51 -4.17 -31.05
CA LYS A 110 -20.26 -3.98 -32.49
C LYS A 110 -19.26 -5.05 -32.90
N ASN A 111 -19.76 -6.15 -33.46
CA ASN A 111 -18.95 -7.08 -34.22
C ASN A 111 -18.42 -6.29 -35.43
N LEU A 112 -17.24 -5.70 -35.27
CA LEU A 112 -16.47 -5.18 -36.39
C LEU A 112 -16.44 -6.27 -37.44
N SER A 113 -16.80 -5.95 -38.69
CA SER A 113 -16.56 -6.86 -39.79
C SER A 113 -15.08 -7.26 -39.79
N GLY A 114 -14.74 -8.47 -40.24
CA GLY A 114 -13.33 -8.92 -40.30
C GLY A 114 -12.41 -7.90 -40.99
N ALA A 115 -12.95 -7.17 -41.98
CA ALA A 115 -12.24 -6.08 -42.66
C ALA A 115 -12.04 -4.83 -41.78
N GLU A 116 -13.03 -4.45 -40.97
CA GLU A 116 -12.93 -3.29 -40.06
C GLU A 116 -11.94 -3.56 -38.92
N TYR A 117 -11.94 -4.80 -38.39
CA TYR A 117 -10.96 -5.22 -37.38
C TYR A 117 -9.53 -5.15 -37.94
N LEU A 118 -9.31 -5.68 -39.15
CA LEU A 118 -7.99 -5.62 -39.80
C LEU A 118 -7.52 -4.18 -40.02
N LEU A 119 -8.42 -3.30 -40.47
CA LEU A 119 -8.10 -1.89 -40.69
C LEU A 119 -7.71 -1.20 -39.37
N GLN A 120 -8.42 -1.47 -38.28
CA GLN A 120 -8.08 -0.95 -36.96
C GLN A 120 -6.71 -1.45 -36.49
N GLN A 121 -6.41 -2.74 -36.66
CA GLN A 121 -5.10 -3.30 -36.32
C GLN A 121 -3.98 -2.66 -37.14
N ALA A 122 -4.19 -2.46 -38.45
CA ALA A 122 -3.21 -1.80 -39.31
C ALA A 122 -2.95 -0.35 -38.87
N GLN A 123 -3.99 0.40 -38.49
CA GLN A 123 -3.83 1.76 -37.95
C GLN A 123 -3.00 1.78 -36.66
N LEU A 124 -3.27 0.84 -35.74
CA LEU A 124 -2.51 0.70 -34.50
C LEU A 124 -1.04 0.37 -34.79
N MET A 125 -0.75 -0.49 -35.76
CA MET A 125 0.63 -0.82 -36.16
C MET A 125 1.36 0.41 -36.70
N VAL A 126 0.72 1.21 -37.56
CA VAL A 126 1.31 2.44 -38.10
C VAL A 126 1.58 3.46 -36.98
N GLU A 127 0.69 3.58 -36.00
CA GLU A 127 0.90 4.45 -34.86
C GLU A 127 2.06 3.97 -33.98
N GLN A 128 2.15 2.65 -33.74
CA GLN A 128 3.27 2.06 -33.01
C GLN A 128 4.60 2.32 -33.72
N GLU A 129 4.67 2.13 -35.04
CA GLU A 129 5.87 2.41 -35.84
C GLU A 129 6.30 3.88 -35.72
N ARG A 130 5.36 4.83 -35.80
CA ARG A 130 5.64 6.27 -35.60
C ARG A 130 6.18 6.56 -34.21
N ARG A 131 5.61 5.92 -33.18
CA ARG A 131 6.07 6.07 -31.80
C ARG A 131 7.48 5.50 -31.62
N LEU A 132 7.76 4.32 -32.18
CA LEU A 132 9.09 3.70 -32.15
C LEU A 132 10.13 4.62 -32.81
N LYS A 133 9.83 5.14 -34.01
CA LYS A 133 10.72 6.08 -34.70
C LYS A 133 11.00 7.35 -33.89
N THR A 134 10.01 7.85 -33.15
CA THR A 134 10.19 9.01 -32.27
C THR A 134 11.09 8.67 -31.08
N LEU A 135 10.95 7.47 -30.52
CA LEU A 135 11.80 6.98 -29.44
C LEU A 135 13.25 6.79 -29.90
N GLU A 136 13.46 6.18 -31.07
CA GLU A 136 14.77 6.01 -31.68
C GLU A 136 15.48 7.36 -31.85
N ASN A 137 14.81 8.35 -32.43
CA ASN A 137 15.37 9.70 -32.55
C ASN A 137 15.75 10.31 -31.20
N ARG A 138 14.95 10.09 -30.15
CA ARG A 138 15.25 10.58 -28.80
C ARG A 138 16.44 9.84 -28.18
N MET A 139 16.58 8.54 -28.42
CA MET A 139 17.76 7.78 -27.98
C MET A 139 19.03 8.34 -28.63
N ASP A 140 19.02 8.56 -29.95
CA ASP A 140 20.16 9.14 -30.66
C ASP A 140 20.58 10.50 -30.13
N THR A 141 19.61 11.35 -29.74
CA THR A 141 19.92 12.64 -29.12
C THR A 141 20.58 12.49 -27.75
N LEU A 142 20.10 11.54 -26.94
CA LEU A 142 20.63 11.29 -25.61
C LEU A 142 22.03 10.70 -25.67
N ASP A 143 22.31 9.82 -26.64
CA ASP A 143 23.63 9.26 -26.84
C ASP A 143 24.63 10.33 -27.25
N LYS A 144 24.26 11.24 -28.16
CA LYS A 144 25.09 12.41 -28.51
C LYS A 144 25.35 13.32 -27.30
N GLU A 145 24.31 13.60 -26.51
CA GLU A 145 24.45 14.42 -25.30
C GLU A 145 25.38 13.74 -24.28
N ARG A 146 25.25 12.42 -24.10
CA ARG A 146 26.11 11.63 -23.21
C ARG A 146 27.56 11.66 -23.67
N GLU A 147 27.82 11.51 -24.96
CA GLU A 147 29.18 11.62 -25.53
C GLU A 147 29.76 13.03 -25.29
N GLU A 148 28.98 14.07 -25.55
CA GLU A 148 29.40 15.46 -25.33
C GLU A 148 29.70 15.72 -23.85
N ASN A 149 28.84 15.26 -22.95
CA ASN A 149 29.03 15.36 -21.51
C ASN A 149 30.25 14.56 -21.05
N GLY A 150 30.50 13.38 -21.62
CA GLY A 150 31.73 12.61 -21.39
C GLY A 150 32.99 13.38 -21.81
N ARG A 151 32.96 14.03 -22.98
CA ARG A 151 34.06 14.89 -23.45
C ARG A 151 34.27 16.09 -22.52
N LYS A 152 33.20 16.73 -22.04
CA LYS A 152 33.27 17.83 -21.06
C LYS A 152 33.89 17.38 -19.74
N LEU A 153 33.54 16.20 -19.23
CA LEU A 153 34.16 15.64 -18.02
C LEU A 153 35.67 15.42 -18.20
N LEU A 154 36.09 14.91 -19.36
CA LEU A 154 37.50 14.69 -19.67
C LEU A 154 38.30 15.99 -19.81
N SER A 155 37.66 17.11 -20.17
CA SER A 155 38.33 18.41 -20.32
C SER A 155 38.39 19.25 -19.03
N VAL A 156 37.76 18.78 -17.93
CA VAL A 156 37.84 19.45 -16.63
C VAL A 156 39.29 19.42 -16.13
N LYS A 157 39.84 20.61 -15.84
CA LYS A 157 41.14 20.73 -15.16
C LYS A 157 40.99 20.24 -13.73
N LEU A 158 41.51 19.05 -13.45
CA LEU A 158 41.57 18.49 -12.11
C LEU A 158 42.76 19.10 -11.34
N SER A 159 42.59 19.29 -10.04
CA SER A 159 43.72 19.63 -9.17
C SER A 159 44.72 18.47 -9.16
N ASN A 160 46.01 18.77 -9.24
CA ASN A 160 47.08 17.78 -9.06
C ASN A 160 47.32 17.44 -7.57
N GLU A 161 46.68 18.19 -6.66
CA GLU A 161 46.69 17.87 -5.23
C GLU A 161 45.82 16.63 -4.99
N ARG A 162 46.48 15.51 -4.65
CA ARG A 162 45.78 14.33 -4.19
C ARG A 162 45.04 14.71 -2.91
N ALA A 163 43.72 14.53 -2.91
CA ALA A 163 42.95 14.63 -1.68
C ALA A 163 43.62 13.75 -0.61
N PRO A 164 43.77 14.24 0.63
CA PRO A 164 44.39 13.44 1.69
C PRO A 164 43.60 12.14 1.85
N GLN A 165 44.26 11.00 1.65
CA GLN A 165 43.61 9.71 1.86
C GLN A 165 43.26 9.60 3.35
N GLN A 166 42.00 9.28 3.65
CA GLN A 166 41.60 9.07 5.03
C GLN A 166 42.48 7.99 5.65
N THR A 167 43.11 8.32 6.78
CA THR A 167 43.86 7.32 7.55
C THR A 167 42.88 6.27 8.10
N MET A 168 43.35 5.04 8.29
CA MET A 168 42.53 3.95 8.87
C MET A 168 41.87 4.38 10.20
N LYS A 169 42.60 5.16 10.98
CA LYS A 169 42.14 5.78 12.23
C LYS A 169 40.99 6.77 12.02
N SER A 170 41.06 7.63 11.01
CA SER A 170 39.97 8.55 10.66
C SER A 170 38.73 7.77 10.22
N LYS A 171 38.92 6.71 9.43
CA LYS A 171 37.84 5.83 8.98
C LYS A 171 37.15 5.13 10.15
N ILE A 172 37.91 4.61 11.12
CA ILE A 172 37.35 4.00 12.34
C ILE A 172 36.54 5.04 13.14
N ARG A 173 37.05 6.26 13.31
CA ARG A 173 36.32 7.33 14.01
C ARG A 173 35.02 7.69 13.31
N GLU A 174 35.05 7.81 11.98
CA GLU A 174 33.87 8.08 11.18
C GLU A 174 32.80 6.98 11.37
N LEU A 175 33.20 5.71 11.30
CA LEU A 175 32.28 4.58 11.51
C LEU A 175 31.71 4.55 12.93
N VAL A 176 32.53 4.82 13.95
CA VAL A 176 32.05 4.91 15.34
C VAL A 176 31.05 6.07 15.52
N ASN A 177 31.28 7.21 14.86
CA ASN A 177 30.35 8.34 14.90
C ASN A 177 29.02 8.00 14.22
N GLN A 178 29.07 7.35 13.06
CA GLN A 178 27.87 6.88 12.35
C GLN A 178 27.07 5.89 13.22
N TYR A 179 27.75 4.92 13.84
CA TYR A 179 27.11 3.95 14.74
C TYR A 179 26.50 4.61 15.98
N SER A 180 27.24 5.52 16.62
CA SER A 180 26.78 6.29 17.79
C SER A 180 25.53 7.11 17.46
N SER A 181 25.52 7.76 16.29
CA SER A 181 24.36 8.51 15.80
C SER A 181 23.16 7.61 15.49
N ALA A 182 23.38 6.45 14.89
CA ALA A 182 22.30 5.53 14.51
C ALA A 182 21.65 4.84 15.72
N THR A 183 22.43 4.53 16.76
CA THR A 183 21.98 3.79 17.95
C THR A 183 21.66 4.68 19.16
N ASN A 184 21.72 6.00 18.97
CA ASN A 184 21.57 7.02 20.03
C ASN A 184 22.40 6.71 21.31
N THR A 185 23.57 6.11 21.12
CA THR A 185 24.46 5.66 22.19
C THR A 185 25.67 6.58 22.25
N SER A 186 26.13 6.95 23.44
CA SER A 186 27.29 7.84 23.60
C SER A 186 28.56 7.21 23.00
N GLN A 187 29.43 8.03 22.39
CA GLN A 187 30.68 7.55 21.80
C GLN A 187 31.57 6.80 22.81
N GLN A 188 31.55 7.20 24.09
CA GLN A 188 32.29 6.53 25.16
C GLN A 188 31.81 5.08 25.36
N ASN A 189 30.50 4.86 25.34
CA ASN A 189 29.90 3.53 25.46
C ASN A 189 30.21 2.67 24.24
N VAL A 190 30.17 3.26 23.03
CA VAL A 190 30.57 2.56 21.80
C VAL A 190 32.04 2.13 21.87
N TRP A 191 32.95 3.01 22.29
CA TRP A 191 34.35 2.65 22.47
C TRP A 191 34.56 1.60 23.56
N HIS A 192 33.83 1.67 24.68
CA HIS A 192 33.87 0.63 25.70
C HIS A 192 33.47 -0.73 25.13
N LEU A 193 32.39 -0.78 24.34
CA LEU A 193 31.93 -1.99 23.66
C LEU A 193 32.98 -2.53 22.67
N VAL A 194 33.57 -1.64 21.86
CA VAL A 194 34.61 -2.01 20.90
C VAL A 194 35.82 -2.61 21.61
N TYR A 195 36.31 -2.00 22.69
CA TYR A 195 37.45 -2.54 23.44
C TYR A 195 37.10 -3.80 24.24
N LYS A 196 35.86 -3.91 24.72
CA LYS A 196 35.35 -5.14 25.33
C LYS A 196 35.35 -6.28 24.31
N LYS A 197 34.81 -6.06 23.10
CA LYS A 197 34.87 -7.04 22.00
C LYS A 197 36.31 -7.35 21.61
N LEU A 198 37.21 -6.36 21.58
CA LEU A 198 38.63 -6.57 21.29
C LEU A 198 39.27 -7.55 22.29
N TYR A 199 38.93 -7.42 23.57
CA TYR A 199 39.39 -8.34 24.61
C TYR A 199 38.81 -9.75 24.45
N TYR A 200 37.50 -9.90 24.24
CA TYR A 200 36.90 -11.24 24.17
C TYR A 200 37.14 -11.98 22.85
N VAL A 201 37.28 -11.25 21.73
CA VAL A 201 37.45 -11.85 20.39
C VAL A 201 38.93 -12.07 20.09
N TYR A 202 39.79 -11.11 20.43
CA TYR A 202 41.21 -11.17 20.09
C TYR A 202 42.13 -11.37 21.30
N HIS A 203 41.58 -11.52 22.51
CA HIS A 203 42.34 -11.65 23.76
C HIS A 203 43.33 -10.50 24.00
N ILE A 204 43.01 -9.31 23.49
CA ILE A 204 43.85 -8.11 23.58
C ILE A 204 43.16 -7.06 24.44
N SER A 205 43.78 -6.72 25.57
CA SER A 205 43.35 -5.61 26.41
C SER A 205 44.07 -4.33 25.99
N ILE A 206 43.34 -3.31 25.52
CA ILE A 206 43.98 -2.03 25.17
C ILE A 206 44.63 -1.36 26.39
N ASN A 207 44.18 -1.68 27.61
CA ASN A 207 44.69 -1.11 28.85
C ASN A 207 46.01 -1.75 29.31
N SER A 208 46.44 -2.90 28.75
CA SER A 208 47.74 -3.50 29.08
C SER A 208 48.92 -2.76 28.45
N TYR A 209 48.65 -1.89 27.48
CA TYR A 209 49.66 -1.06 26.83
C TYR A 209 49.78 0.28 27.54
N HIS A 210 51.00 0.62 27.97
CA HIS A 210 51.28 1.90 28.61
C HIS A 210 51.27 3.04 27.58
N LYS A 211 50.78 4.20 28.01
CA LYS A 211 50.86 5.44 27.24
C LYS A 211 52.28 5.99 27.31
N LEU A 212 52.84 6.39 26.18
CA LEU A 212 54.13 7.07 26.10
C LEU A 212 54.01 8.54 26.48
N THR A 213 52.85 9.15 26.23
CA THR A 213 52.56 10.54 26.62
C THR A 213 51.23 10.63 27.36
N PRO A 214 51.07 11.57 28.32
CA PRO A 214 49.80 11.74 29.03
C PRO A 214 48.61 12.07 28.11
N LYS A 215 48.86 12.69 26.94
CA LYS A 215 47.85 13.11 25.96
C LYS A 215 47.50 12.02 24.93
N GLU A 216 48.17 10.87 24.94
CA GLU A 216 47.94 9.79 23.97
C GLU A 216 46.54 9.18 24.19
N SER A 217 45.75 9.11 23.11
CA SER A 217 44.45 8.43 23.11
C SER A 217 44.64 6.91 22.99
N LYS A 218 43.65 6.14 23.44
CA LYS A 218 43.68 4.67 23.30
C LYS A 218 43.74 4.20 21.84
N LEU A 219 43.26 5.03 20.91
CA LEU A 219 43.35 4.77 19.47
C LEU A 219 44.75 5.04 18.92
N ASP A 220 45.49 5.99 19.50
CA ASP A 220 46.90 6.23 19.17
C ASP A 220 47.78 5.07 19.69
N VAL A 221 47.48 4.56 20.89
CA VAL A 221 48.11 3.35 21.43
C VAL A 221 47.83 2.14 20.51
N ALA A 222 46.60 2.00 20.02
CA ALA A 222 46.24 0.94 19.10
C ALA A 222 46.95 1.06 17.73
N GLU A 223 47.20 2.27 17.26
CA GLU A 223 47.95 2.54 16.02
C GLU A 223 49.40 2.08 16.13
N ARG A 224 50.09 2.45 17.20
CA ARG A 224 51.49 2.06 17.44
C ARG A 224 51.69 0.55 17.61
N ASN A 225 50.67 -0.16 18.09
CA ASN A 225 50.72 -1.61 18.31
C ASN A 225 50.03 -2.40 17.18
N GLU A 226 49.77 -1.77 16.02
CA GLU A 226 49.18 -2.40 14.82
C GLU A 226 47.80 -3.06 15.06
N LEU A 227 47.03 -2.54 16.02
CA LEU A 227 45.72 -3.07 16.41
C LEU A 227 44.55 -2.45 15.62
N LEU A 228 44.79 -1.42 14.81
CA LEU A 228 43.74 -0.70 14.09
C LEU A 228 42.92 -1.59 13.15
N GLY A 229 43.54 -2.57 12.49
CA GLY A 229 42.83 -3.51 11.62
C GLY A 229 41.79 -4.34 12.39
N LYS A 230 42.16 -4.84 13.58
CA LYS A 230 41.26 -5.60 14.46
C LYS A 230 40.11 -4.74 14.97
N ILE A 231 40.40 -3.48 15.35
CA ILE A 231 39.39 -2.52 15.77
C ILE A 231 38.44 -2.18 14.61
N PHE A 232 38.96 -1.99 13.40
CA PHE A 232 38.15 -1.71 12.21
C PHE A 232 37.18 -2.86 11.90
N ASN A 233 37.62 -4.12 12.03
CA ASN A 233 36.75 -5.27 11.84
C ASN A 233 35.61 -5.29 12.86
N ILE A 234 35.92 -5.09 14.15
CA ILE A 234 34.90 -5.05 15.22
C ILE A 234 33.86 -3.97 14.97
N VAL A 235 34.29 -2.76 14.59
CA VAL A 235 33.38 -1.63 14.31
C VAL A 235 32.55 -1.91 13.05
N SER A 236 33.15 -2.50 12.02
CA SER A 236 32.42 -2.88 10.80
C SER A 236 31.36 -3.94 11.07
N ASP A 237 31.65 -4.91 11.94
CA ASP A 237 30.71 -5.96 12.31
C ASP A 237 29.57 -5.42 13.18
N LEU A 238 29.86 -4.50 14.12
CA LEU A 238 28.81 -3.79 14.86
C LEU A 238 27.83 -3.07 13.93
N ILE A 239 28.33 -2.41 12.88
CA ILE A 239 27.49 -1.72 11.89
C ILE A 239 26.69 -2.70 11.04
N ARG A 240 27.29 -3.83 10.65
CA ARG A 240 26.58 -4.91 9.92
C ARG A 240 25.44 -5.48 10.74
N ASP A 241 25.68 -5.79 12.01
CA ASP A 241 24.67 -6.30 12.93
C ASP A 241 23.50 -5.32 13.07
N THR A 242 23.77 -4.01 13.16
CA THR A 242 22.70 -2.99 13.22
C THR A 242 21.95 -2.78 11.91
N LYS A 243 22.53 -3.12 10.76
CA LYS A 243 21.81 -3.05 9.47
C LYS A 243 20.91 -4.26 9.24
N ALA A 244 21.19 -5.37 9.93
CA ALA A 244 20.46 -6.63 9.79
C ALA A 244 19.30 -6.78 10.80
N ALA A 245 19.27 -5.96 11.85
CA ALA A 245 18.21 -5.87 12.85
C ALA A 245 17.15 -4.83 12.43
#